data_AF-A0A1V5IHG2-F1
#
_entry.id   AF-A0A1V5IHG2-F1
#
_cell.length_a   1.000
_cell.length_b   1.000
_cell.length_c   1.000
_cell.angle_alpha   90.00
_cell.angle_beta   90.00
_cell.angle_gamma   90.00
#
_symmetry.space_group_name_H-M   'P 1'
#
loop_
_entity.id
_entity.type
_entity.pdbx_description
1 polymer ?
#
loop_
_entity_poly.entity_id
_entity_poly.type
_entity_poly.pdbx_seq_one_letter_code
_entity_poly.pdbx_strand_id
1 'polypeptide(L)'
;MRTAPAEKRVRRPLDTPLVARIRELIRRHPTFGYRKLWALLRYTDGLVVNLKAVYRILKAKRWFVHQRTVTPRPRVHGRRSVAPASNMRWAMDLTHIYCGADGWGHLAAIIDCLRPRDRRLGVQPARARPGSGARPRGRLSAPLRYPASRRPDAGREE
;
A
#
# COMPACT_ATOMS: atom_id res chain seq x y z
N MET A 1 23.59 -26.10 -29.95
CA MET A 1 22.43 -26.97 -30.23
C MET A 1 21.23 -26.10 -30.53
N ARG A 2 20.71 -26.10 -31.77
CA ARG A 2 19.49 -25.35 -32.11
C ARG A 2 18.29 -26.20 -31.68
N THR A 3 17.52 -25.72 -30.70
CA THR A 3 16.25 -26.35 -30.31
C THR A 3 15.28 -26.28 -31.49
N ALA A 4 14.69 -27.43 -31.85
CA ALA A 4 13.69 -27.50 -32.90
C ALA A 4 12.49 -26.58 -32.58
N PRO A 5 11.86 -25.94 -33.59
CA PRO A 5 10.70 -25.09 -33.37
C PRO A 5 9.57 -25.94 -32.77
N ALA A 6 9.01 -25.48 -31.64
CA ALA A 6 7.92 -26.15 -30.95
C ALA A 6 6.74 -26.36 -31.91
N GLU A 7 6.35 -27.62 -32.11
CA GLU A 7 5.25 -28.02 -32.97
C GLU A 7 3.97 -27.26 -32.58
N LYS A 8 3.28 -26.71 -33.59
CA LYS A 8 2.18 -25.77 -33.41
C LYS A 8 0.98 -26.53 -32.83
N ARG A 9 0.86 -26.55 -31.49
CA ARG A 9 -0.16 -27.30 -30.75
C ARG A 9 -1.57 -26.99 -31.32
N VAL A 10 -2.18 -27.98 -31.94
CA VAL A 10 -3.51 -27.87 -32.56
C VAL A 10 -4.50 -27.41 -31.48
N ARG A 11 -5.17 -26.27 -31.74
CA ARG A 11 -6.19 -25.75 -30.84
C ARG A 11 -7.39 -26.70 -30.91
N ARG A 12 -7.71 -27.38 -29.80
CA ARG A 12 -8.91 -28.22 -29.73
C ARG A 12 -10.13 -27.39 -30.15
N PRO A 13 -11.03 -27.94 -30.99
CA PRO A 13 -12.29 -27.30 -31.33
C PRO A 13 -13.05 -26.88 -30.07
N LEU A 14 -13.76 -25.75 -30.15
CA LEU A 14 -14.63 -25.31 -29.06
C LEU A 14 -15.91 -26.14 -29.11
N ASP A 15 -16.28 -26.78 -27.99
CA ASP A 15 -17.50 -27.57 -27.91
C ASP A 15 -18.74 -26.68 -28.13
N THR A 16 -19.39 -26.83 -29.29
CA THR A 16 -20.58 -26.08 -29.69
C THR A 16 -21.70 -26.03 -28.64
N PRO A 17 -22.09 -27.14 -27.96
CA PRO A 17 -23.17 -27.09 -26.97
C PRO A 17 -22.78 -26.29 -25.72
N LEU A 18 -21.52 -26.41 -25.27
CA LEU A 18 -21.03 -25.66 -24.11
C LEU A 18 -20.98 -24.16 -24.40
N VAL A 19 -20.58 -23.78 -25.63
CA VAL A 19 -20.58 -22.38 -26.07
C VAL A 19 -22.00 -21.81 -26.08
N ALA A 20 -22.98 -22.56 -26.57
CA ALA A 20 -24.38 -22.15 -26.57
C ALA A 20 -24.92 -21.94 -25.15
N ARG A 21 -24.61 -22.86 -24.22
CA ARG A 21 -25.03 -22.73 -22.82
C ARG A 21 -24.40 -21.53 -22.12
N ILE A 22 -23.10 -21.30 -22.33
CA ILE A 22 -22.39 -20.14 -21.80
C ILE A 22 -23.01 -18.84 -22.33
N ARG A 23 -23.35 -18.79 -23.63
CA ARG A 23 -24.00 -17.61 -24.24
C ARG A 23 -25.32 -17.28 -23.54
N GLU A 24 -26.10 -18.30 -23.21
CA GLU A 24 -27.37 -18.13 -22.51
C GLU A 24 -27.18 -17.63 -21.08
N LEU A 25 -26.19 -18.16 -20.36
CA LEU A 25 -25.83 -17.67 -19.03
C LEU A 25 -25.37 -16.21 -19.05
N ILE A 26 -24.62 -15.80 -20.07
CA ILE A 26 -24.18 -14.40 -20.25
C ILE A 26 -25.38 -13.48 -20.49
N ARG A 27 -26.38 -13.90 -21.28
CA ARG A 27 -27.60 -13.11 -21.49
C ARG A 27 -28.37 -12.89 -20.19
N ARG A 28 -28.51 -13.94 -19.37
CA ARG A 28 -29.18 -13.86 -18.06
C ARG A 28 -28.38 -13.07 -17.03
N HIS A 29 -27.05 -13.12 -17.09
CA HIS A 29 -26.16 -12.50 -16.11
C HIS A 29 -25.00 -11.74 -16.78
N PRO A 30 -25.26 -10.52 -17.32
CA PRO A 30 -24.27 -9.78 -18.12
C PRO A 30 -23.04 -9.34 -17.32
N THR A 31 -23.13 -9.24 -15.99
CA THR A 31 -22.03 -8.81 -15.11
C THR A 31 -21.14 -9.96 -14.63
N PHE A 32 -21.50 -11.22 -14.95
CA PHE A 32 -20.80 -12.37 -14.39
C PHE A 32 -19.49 -12.66 -15.13
N GLY A 33 -18.40 -12.70 -14.37
CA GLY A 33 -17.11 -13.18 -14.88
C GLY A 33 -17.08 -14.70 -15.06
N TYR A 34 -16.05 -15.18 -15.77
CA TYR A 34 -15.89 -16.60 -16.11
C TYR A 34 -15.91 -17.55 -14.90
N ARG A 35 -15.45 -17.12 -13.72
CA ARG A 35 -15.50 -17.91 -12.48
C ARG A 35 -16.93 -18.16 -12.01
N LYS A 36 -17.78 -17.13 -12.07
CA LYS A 36 -19.21 -17.25 -11.71
C LYS A 36 -19.96 -18.10 -12.73
N LEU A 37 -19.70 -17.89 -14.02
CA LEU A 37 -20.28 -18.72 -15.08
C LEU A 37 -19.90 -20.19 -14.92
N TRP A 38 -18.63 -20.48 -14.59
CA TRP A 38 -18.19 -21.84 -14.29
C TRP A 38 -18.91 -22.44 -13.08
N ALA A 39 -19.11 -21.66 -12.01
CA ALA A 39 -19.86 -22.12 -10.85
C ALA A 39 -21.31 -22.46 -11.20
N LEU A 40 -21.98 -21.63 -12.01
CA LEU A 40 -23.34 -21.93 -12.49
C LEU A 40 -23.38 -23.22 -13.33
N LEU A 41 -22.42 -23.40 -14.24
CA LEU A 41 -22.33 -24.63 -15.03
C LEU A 41 -22.13 -25.86 -14.14
N ARG A 42 -21.35 -25.75 -13.07
CA ARG A 42 -21.03 -26.88 -12.19
C ARG A 42 -22.13 -27.21 -11.18
N TYR A 43 -22.72 -26.21 -10.55
CA TYR A 43 -23.65 -26.40 -9.43
C TYR A 43 -25.11 -26.31 -9.84
N THR A 44 -25.44 -25.56 -10.89
CA THR A 44 -26.82 -25.44 -11.39
C THR A 44 -27.09 -26.42 -12.52
N ASP A 45 -26.16 -26.52 -13.48
CA ASP A 45 -26.34 -27.41 -14.64
C ASP A 45 -25.72 -28.81 -14.44
N GLY A 46 -25.00 -29.04 -13.33
CA GLY A 46 -24.33 -30.32 -13.04
C GLY A 46 -23.20 -30.69 -14.00
N LEU A 47 -22.75 -29.77 -14.85
CA LEU A 47 -21.75 -30.04 -15.89
C LEU A 47 -20.34 -30.02 -15.30
N VAL A 48 -19.61 -31.12 -15.49
CA VAL A 48 -18.20 -31.22 -15.07
C VAL A 48 -17.29 -30.60 -16.14
N VAL A 49 -17.18 -29.27 -16.11
CA VAL A 49 -16.35 -28.51 -17.05
C VAL A 49 -15.09 -27.98 -16.35
N ASN A 50 -13.94 -28.05 -17.03
CA ASN A 50 -12.72 -27.42 -16.54
C ASN A 50 -12.82 -25.88 -16.64
N LEU A 51 -12.48 -25.15 -15.57
CA LEU A 51 -12.46 -23.69 -15.54
C LEU A 51 -11.61 -23.09 -16.68
N LYS A 52 -10.50 -23.74 -17.07
CA LYS A 52 -9.65 -23.31 -18.20
C LYS A 52 -10.40 -23.41 -19.54
N ALA A 53 -11.31 -24.36 -19.71
CA ALA A 53 -12.11 -24.49 -20.92
C ALA A 53 -13.08 -23.31 -21.05
N VAL A 54 -13.78 -22.97 -19.97
CA VAL A 54 -14.67 -21.79 -19.91
C VAL A 54 -13.90 -20.51 -20.22
N TYR A 55 -12.73 -20.31 -19.58
CA TYR A 55 -11.87 -19.16 -19.86
C TYR A 55 -11.45 -19.07 -21.33
N ARG A 56 -11.04 -20.19 -21.96
CA ARG A 56 -10.66 -20.21 -23.38
C ARG A 56 -11.84 -19.86 -24.30
N ILE A 57 -13.03 -20.36 -24.02
CA ILE A 57 -14.25 -20.03 -24.78
C ILE A 57 -14.53 -18.53 -24.73
N LEU A 58 -14.56 -17.96 -23.52
CA LEU A 58 -14.82 -16.52 -23.35
C LEU A 58 -13.73 -15.66 -24.01
N LYS A 59 -12.47 -16.08 -23.93
CA LYS A 59 -11.35 -15.41 -24.60
C LYS A 59 -11.49 -15.44 -26.13
N ALA A 60 -11.79 -16.62 -26.68
CA ALA A 60 -11.93 -16.80 -28.13
C ALA A 60 -13.11 -16.02 -28.72
N LYS A 61 -14.23 -15.93 -27.98
CA LYS A 61 -15.43 -15.19 -28.40
C LYS A 61 -15.42 -13.70 -27.99
N ARG A 62 -14.37 -13.23 -27.31
CA ARG A 62 -14.26 -11.87 -26.74
C ARG A 62 -15.46 -11.49 -25.86
N TRP A 63 -15.97 -12.44 -25.08
CA TRP A 63 -17.12 -12.26 -24.19
C TRP A 63 -16.75 -11.77 -22.77
N PHE A 64 -15.49 -11.40 -22.54
CA PHE A 64 -15.14 -10.75 -21.29
C PHE A 64 -15.76 -9.35 -21.25
N VAL A 65 -16.40 -9.04 -20.12
CA VAL A 65 -16.80 -7.66 -19.79
C VAL A 65 -15.55 -6.78 -19.92
N HIS A 66 -15.70 -5.62 -20.57
CA HIS A 66 -14.61 -4.65 -20.74
C HIS A 66 -13.93 -4.42 -19.39
N GLN A 67 -12.69 -4.88 -19.29
CA GLN A 67 -11.87 -4.58 -18.12
C GLN A 67 -11.50 -3.11 -18.23
N ARG A 68 -11.80 -2.33 -17.18
CA ARG A 68 -11.36 -0.93 -17.12
C ARG A 68 -9.86 -0.90 -17.34
N THR A 69 -9.42 -0.10 -18.30
CA THR A 69 -8.00 0.21 -18.49
C THR A 69 -7.55 0.90 -17.21
N VAL A 70 -6.79 0.20 -16.38
CA VAL A 70 -6.21 0.81 -15.19
C VAL A 70 -5.13 1.76 -15.68
N THR A 71 -5.39 3.07 -15.62
CA THR A 71 -4.36 4.07 -15.87
C THR A 71 -3.21 3.84 -14.89
N PRO A 72 -1.96 3.70 -15.35
CA PRO A 72 -0.82 3.62 -14.46
C PRO A 72 -0.85 4.83 -13.52
N ARG A 73 -0.97 4.60 -12.22
CA ARG A 73 -0.77 5.62 -11.19
C ARG A 73 0.62 5.41 -10.61
N PRO A 74 1.68 5.90 -11.27
CA PRO A 74 3.02 5.78 -10.71
C PRO A 74 3.03 6.45 -9.33
N ARG A 75 3.55 5.75 -8.32
CA ARG A 75 3.77 6.38 -7.02
C ARG A 75 4.79 7.50 -7.22
N VAL A 76 4.50 8.67 -6.66
CA VAL A 76 5.43 9.80 -6.68
C VAL A 76 6.77 9.37 -6.08
N HIS A 77 7.88 9.80 -6.70
CA HIS A 77 9.21 9.51 -6.17
C HIS A 77 9.36 10.04 -4.74
N GLY A 78 9.72 9.16 -3.81
CA GLY A 78 9.97 9.55 -2.41
C GLY A 78 11.15 10.52 -2.32
N ARG A 79 10.91 11.73 -1.84
CA ARG A 79 11.96 12.69 -1.47
C ARG A 79 12.18 12.67 0.03
N ARG A 80 13.43 12.75 0.48
CA ARG A 80 13.75 12.85 1.91
C ARG A 80 13.44 14.26 2.42
N SER A 81 12.61 14.35 3.46
CA SER A 81 12.43 15.58 4.22
C SER A 81 13.69 15.88 5.04
N VAL A 82 14.44 16.93 4.68
CA VAL A 82 15.69 17.31 5.37
C VAL A 82 15.63 18.78 5.78
N ALA A 83 16.02 19.07 7.02
CA ALA A 83 16.15 20.41 7.59
C ALA A 83 17.63 20.79 7.76
N PRO A 84 17.98 22.08 7.61
CA PRO A 84 19.34 22.57 7.82
C PRO A 84 19.70 22.71 9.30
N ALA A 85 18.73 22.86 10.20
CA ALA A 85 18.93 22.90 11.64
C ALA A 85 17.80 22.18 12.38
N SER A 86 18.04 21.85 13.66
CA SER A 86 17.06 21.19 14.52
C SER A 86 15.85 22.10 14.76
N ASN A 87 14.70 21.49 15.04
CA ASN A 87 13.43 22.17 15.33
C ASN A 87 12.83 22.97 14.17
N MET A 88 13.37 22.89 12.94
CA MET A 88 12.82 23.61 11.78
C MET A 88 11.75 22.81 11.02
N ARG A 89 11.92 21.48 10.95
CA ARG A 89 10.98 20.60 10.24
C ARG A 89 10.86 19.26 10.96
N TRP A 90 9.63 18.83 11.14
CA TRP A 90 9.28 17.60 11.83
C TRP A 90 8.45 16.75 10.89
N ALA A 91 8.72 15.45 10.86
CA ALA A 91 7.86 14.46 10.23
C ALA A 91 7.00 13.83 11.32
N MET A 92 5.70 13.74 11.09
CA MET A 92 4.76 13.08 11.99
C MET A 92 4.08 11.95 11.22
N ASP A 93 3.96 10.80 11.86
CA ASP A 93 3.23 9.66 11.31
C ASP A 93 2.40 8.99 12.41
N LEU A 94 1.22 8.51 12.06
CA LEU A 94 0.35 7.77 12.96
C LEU A 94 0.19 6.35 12.42
N THR A 95 0.58 5.37 13.23
CA THR A 95 0.41 3.95 12.91
C THR A 95 -0.55 3.31 13.89
N HIS A 96 -1.49 2.52 13.39
CA HIS A 96 -2.31 1.67 14.24
C HIS A 96 -1.51 0.46 14.66
N ILE A 97 -1.37 0.27 15.96
CA ILE A 97 -0.67 -0.88 16.54
C ILE A 97 -1.65 -1.70 17.36
N TYR A 98 -1.50 -3.01 17.30
CA TYR A 98 -2.28 -3.90 18.16
C TYR A 98 -1.56 -4.05 19.51
N CYS A 99 -2.22 -3.60 20.58
CA CYS A 99 -1.68 -3.54 21.94
C CYS A 99 -2.09 -4.76 22.80
N GLY A 100 -2.53 -5.87 22.19
CA GLY A 100 -2.92 -7.07 22.94
C GLY A 100 -4.27 -6.90 23.64
N ALA A 101 -4.30 -7.02 24.97
CA ALA A 101 -5.53 -6.97 25.76
C ALA A 101 -6.26 -5.63 25.67
N ASP A 102 -5.52 -4.53 25.47
CA ASP A 102 -6.06 -3.17 25.32
C ASP A 102 -6.60 -2.88 23.91
N GLY A 103 -6.53 -3.86 23.00
CA GLY A 103 -7.04 -3.73 21.64
C GLY A 103 -6.15 -2.88 20.73
N TRP A 104 -6.76 -2.16 19.79
CA TRP A 104 -6.03 -1.33 18.82
C TRP A 104 -5.73 0.05 19.39
N GLY A 105 -4.47 0.47 19.32
CA GLY A 105 -4.00 1.79 19.72
C GLY A 105 -3.40 2.57 18.55
N HIS A 106 -3.23 3.88 18.75
CA HIS A 106 -2.57 4.76 17.78
C HIS A 106 -1.19 5.15 18.33
N LEU A 107 -0.15 4.92 17.55
CA LEU A 107 1.21 5.38 17.84
C LEU A 107 1.50 6.62 17.00
N ALA A 108 1.69 7.77 17.65
CA ALA A 108 2.16 8.99 17.01
C ALA A 108 3.69 9.07 17.08
N ALA A 109 4.36 8.88 15.95
CA ALA A 109 5.80 9.09 15.82
C ALA A 109 6.08 10.53 15.38
N ILE A 110 6.91 11.25 16.12
CA ILE A 110 7.32 12.63 15.83
C ILE A 110 8.85 12.64 15.69
N ILE A 111 9.36 12.95 14.50
CA ILE A 111 10.79 12.87 14.16
C ILE A 111 11.30 14.22 13.64
N ASP A 112 12.33 14.78 14.29
CA ASP A 112 13.04 15.95 13.78
C ASP A 112 13.84 15.58 12.51
N CYS A 113 13.63 16.34 11.44
CA CYS A 113 14.19 16.09 10.12
C CYS A 113 15.62 16.65 9.95
N LEU A 114 16.38 16.82 11.04
CA LEU A 114 17.75 17.33 11.00
C LEU A 114 18.64 16.49 10.07
N ARG A 115 19.46 17.18 9.25
CA ARG A 115 20.45 16.55 8.39
C ARG A 115 21.44 15.70 9.22
N PRO A 116 21.64 14.40 8.90
CA PRO A 116 22.48 13.51 9.70
C PRO A 116 23.95 13.93 9.85
N ARG A 117 24.48 14.76 8.95
CA ARG A 117 25.88 15.21 8.95
C ARG A 117 26.19 16.28 10.00
N ASP A 118 25.16 16.94 10.53
CA ASP A 118 25.26 18.01 11.54
C ASP A 118 24.99 17.49 12.96
N ARG A 119 25.00 16.16 13.16
CA ARG A 119 24.91 15.51 14.46
C ARG A 119 26.23 15.63 15.23
N ARG A 120 26.79 16.85 15.34
CA ARG A 120 27.82 17.14 16.34
C ARG A 120 27.12 17.16 17.69
N LEU A 121 27.10 16.00 18.33
CA LEU A 121 26.75 15.87 19.73
C LEU A 121 27.68 16.80 20.52
N GLY A 122 27.13 17.92 20.99
CA GLY A 122 27.76 18.73 22.02
C GLY A 122 27.77 17.98 23.35
N VAL A 123 28.57 16.92 23.45
CA VAL A 123 29.01 16.42 24.76
C VAL A 123 30.13 17.37 25.19
N GLN A 124 29.78 18.40 25.95
CA GLN A 124 30.81 19.07 26.73
C GLN A 124 31.20 18.13 27.88
N PRO A 125 32.46 17.66 27.97
CA PRO A 125 32.88 16.95 29.18
C PRO A 125 32.77 17.93 30.35
N ALA A 126 31.99 17.57 31.36
CA ALA A 126 31.93 18.32 32.60
C ALA A 126 33.34 18.31 33.23
N ARG A 127 34.04 19.45 33.18
CA ARG A 127 35.25 19.63 33.98
C ARG A 127 34.84 19.59 35.45
N ALA A 128 35.24 18.56 36.18
CA ALA A 128 35.16 18.56 37.63
C ALA A 128 36.02 19.71 38.16
N ARG A 129 35.37 20.73 38.76
CA ARG A 129 36.08 21.69 39.61
C ARG A 129 36.22 21.06 40.99
N PRO A 130 37.44 20.94 41.55
CA PRO A 130 37.58 20.47 42.92
C PRO A 130 37.17 21.60 43.87
N GLY A 131 36.36 21.25 44.87
CA GLY A 131 36.20 22.01 46.12
C GLY A 131 35.31 23.25 46.07
N SER A 132 34.02 23.07 46.35
CA SER A 132 33.28 23.95 47.28
C SER A 132 31.96 23.27 47.65
N GLY A 133 31.77 22.93 48.93
CA GLY A 133 30.60 22.24 49.45
C GLY A 133 29.33 23.10 49.46
N ALA A 134 28.74 23.33 48.29
CA ALA A 134 27.42 23.94 48.16
C ALA A 134 26.46 22.97 47.46
N ARG A 135 25.39 22.57 48.15
CA ARG A 135 24.32 21.73 47.59
C ARG A 135 23.71 22.44 46.36
N PRO A 136 23.54 21.76 45.20
CA PRO A 136 22.89 22.38 44.06
C PRO A 136 21.39 22.55 44.37
N ARG A 137 20.93 23.80 44.50
CA ARG A 137 19.50 24.10 44.40
C ARG A 137 19.08 23.74 42.98
N GLY A 138 18.12 22.80 42.85
CA GLY A 138 17.59 22.38 41.56
C GLY A 138 17.07 23.57 40.78
N ARG A 139 17.79 23.98 39.74
CA ARG A 139 17.22 24.83 38.69
C ARG A 139 16.28 23.94 37.90
N LEU A 140 14.98 24.13 38.08
CA LEU A 140 13.99 23.72 37.09
C LEU A 140 14.42 24.33 35.75
N SER A 141 14.76 23.48 34.80
CA SER A 141 15.00 23.88 33.41
C SER A 141 13.77 24.64 32.92
N ALA A 142 13.97 25.86 32.42
CA ALA A 142 12.89 26.70 31.91
C ALA A 142 12.09 25.94 30.83
N PRO A 143 10.75 26.08 30.79
CA PRO A 143 9.94 25.44 29.77
C PRO A 143 10.37 25.93 28.39
N LEU A 144 10.55 24.98 27.46
CA LEU A 144 10.81 25.24 26.05
C LEU A 144 9.72 26.18 25.50
N ARG A 145 10.07 27.44 25.23
CA ARG A 145 9.19 28.38 24.53
C ARG A 145 9.13 27.96 23.06
N TYR A 146 7.95 27.53 22.61
CA TYR A 146 7.64 27.39 21.20
C TYR A 146 7.51 28.78 20.55
N PRO A 147 8.14 29.04 19.39
CA PRO A 147 7.90 30.28 18.66
C PRO A 147 6.47 30.29 18.09
N ALA A 148 5.76 31.41 18.30
CA ALA A 148 4.33 31.60 18.03
C ALA A 148 3.95 31.68 16.52
N SER A 149 4.76 31.16 15.60
CA SER A 149 4.64 31.45 14.16
C SER A 149 4.17 30.27 13.30
N ARG A 150 3.21 29.46 13.77
CA ARG A 150 2.45 28.55 12.89
C ARG A 150 0.98 28.57 13.23
N ARG A 151 0.22 29.38 12.48
CA ARG A 151 -1.19 29.09 12.21
C ARG A 151 -1.24 27.82 11.35
N PRO A 152 -2.16 26.88 11.59
CA PRO A 152 -2.37 25.75 10.69
C PRO A 152 -2.84 26.27 9.33
N ASP A 153 -2.22 25.82 8.24
CA ASP A 153 -2.73 26.05 6.90
C ASP A 153 -4.09 25.35 6.78
N ALA A 154 -5.15 26.15 6.76
CA ALA A 154 -6.48 25.68 6.40
C ALA A 154 -6.41 25.19 4.94
N GLY A 155 -6.68 23.91 4.73
CA GLY A 155 -6.83 23.34 3.40
C GLY A 155 -7.90 24.12 2.63
N ARG A 156 -7.56 24.60 1.44
CA ARG A 156 -8.55 25.01 0.44
C ARG A 156 -9.24 23.74 -0.04
N GLU A 157 -10.55 23.68 0.20
CA GLU A 157 -11.46 22.85 -0.58
C GLU A 157 -11.61 23.49 -1.98
N GLU A 158 -11.37 22.68 -3.01
CA GLU A 158 -11.92 22.83 -4.36
C GLU A 158 -12.41 21.44 -4.80
#